data_AF-A0A7W7JY17-F1
#
_entry.id   AF-A0A7W7JY17-F1
#
_cell.length_a   1.000
_cell.length_b   1.000
_cell.length_c   1.000
_cell.angle_alpha   90.00
_cell.angle_beta   90.00
_cell.angle_gamma   90.00
#
_symmetry.space_group_name_H-M   'P 1'
#
loop_
_entity.id
_entity.type
_entity.pdbx_description
1 polymer ?
#
loop_
_entity_poly.entity_id
_entity_poly.type
_entity_poly.pdbx_seq_one_letter_code
_entity_poly.pdbx_strand_id
1 'polypeptide(L)' 'MTRSLALMAGIAGAAGAVGLATLVKPATARAALGLPEAEATTYALRIAGMMLLALGLFLGGFAAVFTLAGGAA' A
#
# COMPACT_ATOMS: atom_id res chain seq x y z
N MET A 1 0.60 6.56 -22.39
CA MET A 1 1.24 5.83 -21.26
C MET A 1 1.38 6.67 -19.99
N THR A 2 1.58 7.98 -20.07
CA THR A 2 1.78 8.90 -18.92
C THR A 2 0.63 8.92 -17.91
N ARG A 3 -0.63 8.88 -18.36
CA ARG A 3 -1.80 8.84 -17.46
C ARG A 3 -1.83 7.58 -16.59
N SER A 4 -1.43 6.43 -17.15
CA SER A 4 -1.36 5.16 -16.41
C SER A 4 -0.27 5.19 -15.34
N LEU A 5 0.87 5.83 -15.60
CA LEU A 5 1.94 6.02 -14.60
C LEU A 5 1.48 6.90 -13.43
N ALA A 6 0.74 7.98 -13.71
CA ALA A 6 0.18 8.83 -12.66
C ALA A 6 -0.81 8.06 -11.77
N LEU A 7 -1.65 7.20 -12.37
CA LEU A 7 -2.55 6.33 -11.63
C LEU A 7 -1.78 5.29 -10.79
N MET A 8 -0.75 4.67 -11.35
CA MET A 8 0.12 3.73 -10.61
C MET A 8 0.78 4.41 -9.41
N ALA A 9 1.32 5.62 -9.58
CA ALA A 9 1.92 6.39 -8.48
C ALA A 9 0.89 6.76 -7.40
N GLY A 10 -0.32 7.17 -7.80
CA GLY A 10 -1.40 7.48 -6.86
C GLY A 10 -1.86 6.25 -6.07
N ILE A 11 -2.11 5.13 -6.76
CA ILE A 11 -2.49 3.86 -6.13
C ILE A 11 -1.36 3.34 -5.24
N ALA A 12 -0.10 3.46 -5.68
CA ALA A 12 1.06 3.07 -4.92
C ALA A 12 1.15 3.81 -3.58
N GLY A 13 0.99 5.14 -3.62
CA GLY A 13 0.99 5.98 -2.43
C GLY A 13 -0.14 5.62 -1.47
N ALA A 14 -1.36 5.48 -1.98
CA ALA A 14 -2.52 5.12 -1.15
C ALA A 14 -2.38 3.72 -0.54
N ALA A 15 -2.05 2.70 -1.33
CA ALA A 15 -1.89 1.33 -0.87
C ALA A 15 -0.73 1.19 0.13
N GLY A 16 0.41 1.82 -0.16
CA GLY A 16 1.57 1.84 0.73
C GLY A 16 1.27 2.52 2.07
N ALA A 17 0.61 3.68 2.04
CA ALA A 17 0.24 4.41 3.26
C ALA A 17 -0.76 3.62 4.11
N VAL A 18 -1.80 3.03 3.49
CA VAL A 18 -2.78 2.21 4.21
C VAL A 18 -2.13 0.95 4.77
N GLY A 19 -1.30 0.25 3.98
CA GLY A 19 -0.55 -0.93 4.44
C GLY A 19 0.35 -0.62 5.63
N LEU A 20 1.12 0.48 5.56
CA LEU A 20 1.99 0.92 6.65
C LEU A 20 1.19 1.35 7.90
N ALA A 21 0.12 2.12 7.73
CA ALA A 21 -0.75 2.52 8.83
C ALA A 21 -1.36 1.30 9.54
N THR A 22 -1.75 0.29 8.76
CA THR A 22 -2.31 -0.97 9.26
C THR A 22 -1.28 -1.78 10.06
N LEU A 23 -0.02 -1.76 9.64
CA LEU A 23 1.08 -2.45 10.33
C LEU A 23 1.54 -1.73 11.61
N VAL A 24 1.62 -0.39 11.58
CA VAL A 24 2.10 0.41 12.73
C VAL A 24 1.01 0.56 13.79
N LYS A 25 -0.25 0.70 13.39
CA LYS A 25 -1.39 0.85 14.31
C LYS A 25 -2.52 -0.13 13.94
N PRO A 26 -2.35 -1.43 14.19
CA PRO A 26 -3.37 -2.43 13.86
C PRO A 26 -4.66 -2.20 14.65
N ALA A 27 -4.60 -1.66 15.88
CA ALA A 27 -5.78 -1.35 16.68
C ALA A 27 -6.67 -0.28 16.03
N THR A 28 -6.09 0.78 15.45
CA THR A 28 -6.87 1.83 14.77
C THR A 28 -7.44 1.33 13.46
N ALA A 29 -6.68 0.52 12.71
CA ALA A 29 -7.17 -0.10 11.48
C ALA A 29 -8.32 -1.08 11.77
N ARG A 30 -8.20 -1.88 12.83
CA ARG A 30 -9.26 -2.78 13.31
C ARG A 30 -10.52 -2.00 13.72
N ALA A 31 -10.37 -0.90 14.46
CA ALA A 31 -11.48 -0.04 14.86
C ALA A 31 -12.17 0.62 13.66
N ALA A 32 -11.40 1.14 12.70
CA ALA A 32 -11.92 1.73 11.47
C ALA A 32 -12.70 0.72 10.62
N LEU A 33 -12.32 -0.56 10.68
CA LEU A 33 -12.99 -1.66 9.97
C LEU A 33 -14.12 -2.32 10.78
N GLY A 34 -14.37 -1.87 12.02
CA GLY A 34 -15.40 -2.45 12.90
C GLY A 34 -15.15 -3.92 13.25
N LEU A 35 -13.89 -4.36 13.24
CA LEU A 35 -13.55 -5.77 13.41
C LEU A 35 -13.45 -6.17 14.89
N PRO A 36 -13.84 -7.40 15.25
CA PRO A 36 -13.76 -7.88 16.62
C PRO A 36 -12.30 -8.01 17.09
N GLU A 37 -12.10 -7.76 18.38
CA GLU A 37 -10.81 -7.95 19.05
C GLU A 37 -10.54 -9.44 19.24
N ALA A 38 -9.87 -10.02 18.25
CA ALA A 38 -9.37 -11.38 18.30
C ALA A 38 -7.93 -11.42 17.76
N GLU A 39 -7.16 -12.38 18.26
CA GLU A 39 -5.77 -12.59 17.82
C GLU A 39 -5.72 -12.94 16.32
N ALA A 40 -6.65 -13.79 15.87
CA ALA A 40 -6.81 -14.14 14.46
C ALA A 40 -7.09 -12.91 13.57
N THR A 41 -7.95 -11.99 14.01
CA THR A 41 -8.24 -10.72 13.30
C THR A 41 -6.97 -9.89 13.15
N THR A 42 -6.18 -9.76 14.23
CA THR A 42 -4.96 -8.98 14.23
C THR A 42 -3.89 -9.58 13.30
N TYR A 43 -3.79 -10.91 13.28
CA TYR A 43 -2.90 -11.61 12.37
C TYR A 43 -3.30 -11.43 10.90
N ALA A 44 -4.58 -11.62 10.57
CA ALA A 44 -5.09 -11.38 9.22
C ALA A 44 -4.85 -9.93 8.76
N LEU A 45 -5.02 -8.97 9.67
CA LEU A 45 -4.79 -7.55 9.41
C LEU A 45 -3.30 -7.24 9.14
N ARG A 46 -2.37 -7.93 9.80
CA ARG A 46 -0.94 -7.84 9.48
C ARG A 46 -0.62 -8.37 8.09
N ILE A 47 -1.20 -9.51 7.70
CA ILE A 47 -1.02 -10.06 6.34
C ILE A 47 -1.54 -9.06 5.31
N ALA A 48 -2.75 -8.55 5.50
CA ALA A 48 -3.33 -7.54 4.60
C ALA A 48 -2.46 -6.28 4.53
N GLY A 49 -1.94 -5.81 5.67
CA GLY A 49 -1.02 -4.69 5.74
C GLY A 49 0.27 -4.92 4.96
N MET A 50 0.91 -6.09 5.10
CA MET A 50 2.11 -6.45 4.35
C MET A 50 1.83 -6.54 2.84
N MET A 51 0.70 -7.12 2.44
CA MET A 51 0.32 -7.22 1.03
C MET A 51 0.06 -5.85 0.39
N LEU A 52 -0.64 -4.96 1.10
CA LEU A 52 -0.89 -3.59 0.65
C LEU A 52 0.41 -2.78 0.55
N LEU A 53 1.30 -2.92 1.52
CA LEU A 53 2.61 -2.29 1.48
C LEU A 53 3.44 -2.80 0.30
N ALA A 54 3.50 -4.12 0.09
CA ALA A 54 4.22 -4.72 -1.03
C ALA A 54 3.65 -4.26 -2.39
N LEU A 55 2.33 -4.18 -2.52
CA LEU A 55 1.67 -3.63 -3.71
C LEU A 55 2.09 -2.17 -3.94
N GLY A 56 2.09 -1.36 -2.89
CA GLY A 56 2.52 0.03 -2.94
C GLY A 56 3.97 0.18 -3.42
N LEU A 57 4.88 -0.60 -2.85
CA LEU A 57 6.29 -0.63 -3.24
C LEU A 57 6.47 -1.10 -4.68
N PHE A 58 5.71 -2.11 -5.12
CA PHE A 58 5.78 -2.63 -6.49
C PHE A 58 5.32 -1.56 -7.48
N LEU A 59 4.09 -1.06 -7.36
CA LEU A 59 3.55 -0.05 -8.26
C LEU A 59 4.36 1.25 -8.24
N GLY A 60 4.79 1.68 -7.07
CA GLY A 60 5.60 2.89 -6.89
C GLY A 60 7.00 2.72 -7.49
N GLY A 61 7.63 1.57 -7.28
CA GLY A 61 8.91 1.21 -7.89
C GLY A 61 8.84 1.19 -9.41
N PHE A 62 7.81 0.55 -9.99
CA PHE A 62 7.60 0.57 -11.43
C PHE A 62 7.39 1.99 -11.97
N ALA A 63 6.53 2.78 -11.32
CA ALA A 63 6.28 4.16 -11.74
C ALA A 63 7.55 5.03 -11.66
N ALA A 64 8.36 4.87 -10.62
CA ALA A 64 9.61 5.59 -10.44
C ALA A 64 10.65 5.21 -11.50
N VAL A 65 10.86 3.91 -11.75
CA VAL A 65 11.81 3.43 -12.79
C VAL A 65 11.39 3.91 -14.17
N PHE A 66 10.11 3.83 -14.54
CA PHE A 66 9.63 4.33 -15.83
C PHE A 66 9.78 5.85 -15.98
N THR A 67 9.60 6.60 -14.90
CA THR A 67 9.80 8.06 -14.92
C THR A 67 11.28 8.41 -15.10
N LEU A 68 12.17 7.69 -14.42
CA LEU A 68 13.62 7.88 -14.55
C LEU A 68 14.14 7.42 -15.92
N ALA A 69 13.67 6.29 -16.43
CA ALA A 69 14.07 5.76 -17.73
C ALA A 69 13.49 6.57 -18.91
N GLY A 70 12.27 7.08 -18.78
CA GLY A 70 11.64 7.93 -19.80
C GLY A 70 12.10 9.39 -19.77
N GLY A 71 12.64 9.88 -18.66
CA GLY A 71 13.25 11.21 -18.54
C GLY A 71 14.72 11.28 -18.98
N ALA A 72 15.33 10.12 -19.28
CA ALA A 72 16.71 10.01 -19.80
C ALA A 72 16.76 9.81 -21.34
N ALA A 73 15.63 9.96 -22.03
CA ALA A 73 15.49 9.84 -23.48
C ALA A 73 15.30 11.22 -24.15
#